data_AF-A0A397U4K7-F1
#
_entry.id   AF-A0A397U4K7-F1
#
_cell.length_a   1.000
_cell.length_b   1.000
_cell.length_c   1.000
_cell.angle_alpha   90.00
_cell.angle_beta   90.00
_cell.angle_gamma   90.00
#
_symmetry.space_group_name_H-M   'P 1'
#
loop_
_entity.id
_entity.type
_entity.pdbx_description
1 polymer ?
#
loop_
_entity_poly.entity_id
_entity_poly.type
_entity_poly.pdbx_seq_one_letter_code
_entity_poly.pdbx_strand_id
1 'polypeptide(L)'
;MKLQPIYISSVPRNQDRELSMHYACPLWLSTVKENNNFTRKQQEEKYLNSFISTISQRISDRLKIQPPLDPIHAEFIYRACSFAVSFSNEYDTWCSLLEKDDFLKLEYFFDMGDYYSYSYGYQLNTKLACPFFTSFVDSVESYLNGQSQVKSTLKFAHAETIIFLTTMLGLYEDDYPLEADTLPQQIASRKFRTSRLAPFTANIYFEIYNCSTKYSIDPTFGTILIQLMVNEKPTVIPKCIYTYCPWNTFKQILGDAINCDFDDMCKLIPTKFSLFVQHYDDTIYF
;
A
#
# COMPACT_ATOMS: atom_id res chain seq x y z
N MET A 1 27.68 -2.33 -29.21
CA MET A 1 26.72 -1.90 -28.17
C MET A 1 25.80 -0.86 -28.80
N LYS A 2 24.52 -1.19 -29.04
CA LYS A 2 23.55 -0.18 -29.51
C LYS A 2 23.06 0.57 -28.27
N LEU A 3 23.29 1.88 -28.21
CA LEU A 3 22.70 2.74 -27.19
C LEU A 3 21.21 2.86 -27.51
N GLN A 4 20.36 2.36 -26.62
CA GLN A 4 18.91 2.55 -26.70
C GLN A 4 18.56 3.70 -25.73
N PRO A 5 18.12 4.87 -26.24
CA PRO A 5 17.73 5.96 -25.36
C PRO A 5 16.54 5.54 -24.49
N ILE A 6 16.63 5.81 -23.19
CA ILE A 6 15.55 5.59 -22.22
C ILE A 6 14.94 6.95 -21.93
N TYR A 7 13.64 7.10 -22.20
CA TYR A 7 12.90 8.29 -21.81
C TYR A 7 12.69 8.26 -20.29
N ILE A 8 13.12 9.33 -19.61
CA ILE A 8 12.94 9.51 -18.16
C ILE A 8 12.10 10.76 -17.96
N SER A 9 11.03 10.63 -17.19
CA SER A 9 10.20 11.75 -16.75
C SER A 9 9.98 11.70 -15.25
N SER A 10 9.72 12.86 -14.66
CA SER A 10 9.40 13.03 -13.25
C SER A 10 8.25 14.00 -13.11
N VAL A 11 7.31 13.71 -12.22
CA VAL A 11 6.16 14.56 -11.91
C VAL A 11 6.28 15.01 -10.45
N PRO A 12 5.98 16.28 -10.11
CA PRO A 12 5.95 16.72 -8.73
C PRO A 12 4.98 15.86 -7.89
N ARG A 13 5.37 15.51 -6.67
CA ARG A 13 4.62 14.59 -5.79
C ARG A 13 3.16 14.97 -5.58
N ASN A 14 2.87 16.27 -5.46
CA ASN A 14 1.51 16.80 -5.26
C ASN A 14 0.68 16.88 -6.56
N GLN A 15 1.27 16.54 -7.71
CA GLN A 15 0.61 16.50 -9.02
C GLN A 15 0.60 15.07 -9.59
N ASP A 16 1.34 14.15 -9.00
CA ASP A 16 1.47 12.78 -9.47
C ASP A 16 0.31 11.92 -9.00
N ARG A 17 -0.70 11.83 -9.86
CA ARG A 17 -1.93 11.05 -9.64
C ARG A 17 -1.75 9.54 -9.82
N GLU A 18 -0.61 9.09 -10.33
CA GLU A 18 -0.37 7.67 -10.64
C GLU A 18 0.52 6.98 -9.60
N LEU A 19 1.63 7.61 -9.20
CA LEU A 19 2.60 7.00 -8.28
C LEU A 19 2.54 7.60 -6.89
N SER A 20 2.18 8.89 -6.76
CA SER A 20 1.99 9.56 -5.47
C SER A 20 0.54 9.98 -5.24
N MET A 21 -0.41 9.17 -5.72
CA MET A 21 -1.85 9.47 -5.79
C MET A 21 -2.44 10.12 -4.52
N HIS A 22 -2.07 9.64 -3.34
CA HIS A 22 -2.55 10.16 -2.06
C HIS A 22 -2.04 11.58 -1.74
N TYR A 23 -0.82 11.94 -2.18
CA TYR A 23 -0.31 13.32 -2.08
C TYR A 23 -0.92 14.25 -3.12
N ALA A 24 -1.39 13.72 -4.25
CA ALA A 24 -2.14 14.48 -5.24
C ALA A 24 -3.63 14.67 -4.85
N CYS A 25 -4.08 14.11 -3.73
CA CYS A 25 -5.48 14.09 -3.31
C CYS A 25 -5.73 14.95 -2.06
N PRO A 26 -6.27 16.18 -2.19
CA PRO A 26 -6.57 17.04 -1.04
C PRO A 26 -7.49 16.40 0.00
N LEU A 27 -8.52 15.67 -0.44
CA LEU A 27 -9.41 14.95 0.47
C LEU A 27 -8.64 13.94 1.32
N TRP A 28 -7.77 13.12 0.72
CA TRP A 28 -6.96 12.15 1.47
C TRP A 28 -6.00 12.85 2.44
N LEU A 29 -5.34 13.94 2.01
CA LEU A 29 -4.45 14.72 2.86
C LEU A 29 -5.18 15.25 4.11
N SER A 30 -6.34 15.88 3.93
CA SER A 30 -7.11 16.41 5.05
C SER A 30 -7.68 15.31 5.98
N THR A 31 -8.11 14.18 5.44
CA THR A 31 -8.86 13.15 6.21
C THR A 31 -7.95 12.11 6.85
N VAL A 32 -6.94 11.64 6.12
CA VAL A 32 -6.07 10.55 6.57
C VAL A 32 -4.77 11.10 7.16
N LYS A 33 -4.12 12.06 6.48
CA LYS A 33 -2.81 12.58 6.91
C LYS A 33 -2.90 13.63 8.01
N GLU A 34 -3.73 14.66 7.84
CA GLU A 34 -3.81 15.81 8.75
C GLU A 34 -4.71 15.51 9.95
N ASN A 35 -5.91 14.99 9.71
CA ASN A 35 -6.82 14.60 10.78
C ASN A 35 -6.48 13.26 11.43
N ASN A 36 -5.30 12.69 11.15
CA ASN A 36 -4.81 11.41 11.68
C ASN A 36 -5.96 10.41 11.85
N ASN A 37 -6.47 9.85 10.72
CA ASN A 37 -7.66 8.99 10.65
C ASN A 37 -8.08 8.49 12.04
N PHE A 38 -9.08 9.13 12.65
CA PHE A 38 -9.37 8.99 14.09
C PHE A 38 -9.41 7.52 14.53
N THR A 39 -9.98 6.65 13.69
CA THR A 39 -10.00 5.21 13.87
C THR A 39 -8.59 4.61 13.94
N ARG A 40 -7.69 4.95 13.00
CA ARG A 40 -6.28 4.51 13.02
C ARG A 40 -5.63 4.84 14.36
N LYS A 41 -5.70 6.10 14.77
CA LYS A 41 -5.05 6.58 15.99
C LYS A 41 -5.56 5.83 17.22
N GLN A 42 -6.88 5.64 17.32
CA GLN A 42 -7.48 4.88 18.41
C GLN A 42 -7.00 3.43 18.44
N GLN A 43 -6.92 2.76 17.28
CA GLN A 43 -6.47 1.38 17.19
C GLN A 43 -4.98 1.25 17.52
N GLU A 44 -4.13 2.12 16.96
CA GLU A 44 -2.69 2.15 17.27
C GLU A 44 -2.44 2.42 18.76
N GLU A 45 -3.09 3.42 19.36
CA GLU A 45 -2.95 3.73 20.80
C GLU A 45 -3.41 2.58 21.68
N LYS A 46 -4.54 1.93 21.35
CA LYS A 46 -5.05 0.77 22.07
C LYS A 46 -4.07 -0.40 21.98
N TYR A 47 -3.54 -0.69 20.79
CA TYR A 47 -2.60 -1.80 20.58
C TYR A 47 -1.24 -1.55 21.24
N LEU A 48 -0.73 -0.32 21.13
CA LEU A 48 0.52 0.11 21.73
C LEU A 48 0.50 -0.05 23.26
N ASN A 49 -0.58 0.40 23.89
CA ASN A 49 -0.72 0.36 25.36
C ASN A 49 -1.01 -1.03 25.91
N SER A 50 -1.53 -1.95 25.11
CA SER A 50 -1.89 -3.31 25.54
C SER A 50 -0.81 -4.35 25.24
N PHE A 51 -0.42 -4.51 23.97
CA PHE A 51 0.48 -5.57 23.55
C PHE A 51 1.95 -5.12 23.51
N ILE A 52 2.21 -3.95 22.95
CA ILE A 52 3.60 -3.47 22.75
C ILE A 52 4.24 -3.00 24.06
N SER A 53 3.46 -2.45 24.98
CA SER A 53 3.92 -2.06 26.32
C SER A 53 4.57 -3.22 27.09
N THR A 54 4.08 -4.45 26.90
CA THR A 54 4.67 -5.64 27.53
C THR A 54 6.10 -5.92 27.03
N ILE A 55 6.38 -5.58 25.77
CA ILE A 55 7.70 -5.75 25.14
C ILE A 55 8.69 -4.74 25.74
N SER A 56 8.31 -3.46 25.82
CA SER A 56 9.19 -2.41 26.35
C SER A 56 9.48 -2.62 27.85
N GLN A 57 8.48 -3.07 28.62
CA GLN A 57 8.65 -3.45 30.03
C GLN A 57 9.62 -4.62 30.18
N ARG A 58 9.43 -5.71 29.43
CA ARG A 58 10.32 -6.89 29.44
C ARG A 58 11.77 -6.52 29.13
N ILE A 59 11.99 -5.65 28.13
CA ILE A 59 13.34 -5.17 27.77
C ILE A 59 13.94 -4.31 28.89
N SER A 60 13.14 -3.42 29.48
CA SER A 60 13.57 -2.56 30.59
C SER A 60 14.01 -3.37 31.80
N ASP A 61 13.24 -4.39 32.17
CA ASP A 61 13.55 -5.28 33.29
C ASP A 61 14.82 -6.09 33.04
N ARG A 62 14.95 -6.68 31.84
CA ARG A 62 16.12 -7.47 31.43
C ARG A 62 17.41 -6.64 31.47
N LEU A 63 17.35 -5.38 31.04
CA LEU A 63 18.50 -4.48 30.94
C LEU A 63 18.67 -3.54 32.15
N LYS A 64 17.75 -3.59 33.12
CA LYS A 64 17.72 -2.72 34.31
C LYS A 64 17.72 -1.21 33.96
N ILE A 65 16.98 -0.82 32.93
CA ILE A 65 16.88 0.58 32.47
C ILE A 65 15.97 1.38 33.43
N GLN A 66 16.39 2.58 33.82
CA GLN A 66 15.64 3.49 34.69
C GLN A 66 15.74 4.95 34.19
N PRO A 67 14.62 5.65 33.92
CA PRO A 67 13.22 5.15 33.98
C PRO A 67 12.94 4.07 32.91
N PRO A 68 11.91 3.21 33.07
CA PRO A 68 11.55 2.19 32.09
C PRO A 68 11.26 2.78 30.70
N LEU A 69 11.46 1.96 29.67
CA LEU A 69 11.14 2.32 28.29
C LEU A 69 9.63 2.47 28.08
N ASP A 70 9.23 3.60 27.52
CA ASP A 70 7.88 3.79 26.96
C ASP A 70 7.57 2.73 25.88
N PRO A 71 6.28 2.37 25.68
CA PRO A 71 5.86 1.39 24.67
C PRO A 71 6.40 1.67 23.27
N ILE A 72 6.47 2.94 22.86
CA ILE A 72 6.97 3.36 21.54
C ILE A 72 8.44 2.96 21.31
N HIS A 73 9.25 2.79 22.35
CA HIS A 73 10.63 2.36 22.18
C HIS A 73 10.76 0.93 21.64
N ALA A 74 9.80 0.05 21.88
CA ALA A 74 9.79 -1.28 21.28
C ALA A 74 9.62 -1.22 19.75
N GLU A 75 8.84 -0.26 19.25
CA GLU A 75 8.75 0.06 17.83
C GLU A 75 10.12 0.49 17.27
N PHE A 76 10.81 1.40 17.96
CA PHE A 76 12.13 1.88 17.51
C PHE A 76 13.18 0.77 17.49
N ILE A 77 13.18 -0.12 18.49
CA ILE A 77 14.06 -1.29 18.53
C ILE A 77 13.77 -2.23 17.35
N TYR A 78 12.50 -2.48 17.04
CA TYR A 78 12.09 -3.29 15.88
C TYR A 78 12.56 -2.70 14.55
N ARG A 79 12.40 -1.39 14.37
CA ARG A 79 12.89 -0.70 13.17
C ARG A 79 14.42 -0.76 13.09
N ALA A 80 15.12 -0.46 14.18
CA ALA A 80 16.58 -0.55 14.24
C ALA A 80 17.09 -1.96 13.88
N CYS A 81 16.45 -3.00 14.40
CA CYS A 81 16.68 -4.39 14.01
C CYS A 81 16.45 -4.60 12.50
N SER A 82 15.31 -4.16 11.97
CA SER A 82 14.98 -4.32 10.55
C SER A 82 16.00 -3.65 9.62
N PHE A 83 16.46 -2.44 9.97
CA PHE A 83 17.52 -1.74 9.24
C PHE A 83 18.88 -2.43 9.37
N ALA A 84 19.29 -2.85 10.56
CA ALA A 84 20.56 -3.55 10.78
C ALA A 84 20.64 -4.86 9.96
N VAL A 85 19.55 -5.63 9.92
CA VAL A 85 19.46 -6.84 9.09
C VAL A 85 19.51 -6.49 7.61
N SER A 86 18.74 -5.51 7.16
CA SER A 86 18.59 -5.21 5.72
C SER A 86 19.85 -4.59 5.11
N PHE A 87 20.58 -3.75 5.86
CA PHE A 87 21.71 -2.99 5.33
C PHE A 87 23.06 -3.58 5.71
N SER A 88 23.16 -4.24 6.86
CA SER A 88 24.43 -4.75 7.40
C SER A 88 24.44 -6.25 7.65
N ASN A 89 23.32 -6.96 7.42
CA ASN A 89 23.16 -8.38 7.75
C ASN A 89 23.47 -8.68 9.24
N GLU A 90 23.21 -7.71 10.12
CA GLU A 90 23.44 -7.81 11.56
C GLU A 90 22.13 -8.14 12.28
N TYR A 91 22.10 -9.27 12.99
CA TYR A 91 20.91 -9.78 13.69
C TYR A 91 21.15 -10.10 15.17
N ASP A 92 22.37 -9.96 15.66
CA ASP A 92 22.78 -10.23 17.05
C ASP A 92 22.85 -8.96 17.92
N THR A 93 22.50 -7.80 17.35
CA THR A 93 22.44 -6.50 18.05
C THR A 93 21.01 -6.17 18.49
N TRP A 94 20.31 -5.26 17.81
CA TRP A 94 18.97 -4.80 18.15
C TRP A 94 17.93 -5.93 18.17
N CYS A 95 18.04 -6.88 17.25
CA CYS A 95 17.10 -8.00 17.15
C CYS A 95 17.19 -8.95 18.37
N SER A 96 18.34 -9.02 19.05
CA SER A 96 18.53 -9.88 20.23
C SER A 96 17.72 -9.42 21.47
N LEU A 97 17.18 -8.20 21.41
CA LEU A 97 16.29 -7.65 22.42
C LEU A 97 14.85 -8.17 22.28
N LEU A 98 14.47 -8.63 21.08
CA LEU A 98 13.13 -9.08 20.74
C LEU A 98 13.02 -10.60 20.79
N GLU A 99 11.86 -11.10 21.22
CA GLU A 99 11.49 -12.50 21.14
C GLU A 99 10.69 -12.78 19.86
N LYS A 100 10.61 -14.06 19.46
CA LYS A 100 9.91 -14.47 18.23
C LYS A 100 8.48 -13.94 18.14
N ASP A 101 7.75 -13.93 19.26
CA ASP A 101 6.37 -13.46 19.34
C ASP A 101 6.27 -11.92 19.23
N ASP A 102 7.30 -11.20 19.66
CA ASP A 102 7.36 -9.74 19.57
C ASP A 102 7.36 -9.29 18.12
N PHE A 103 8.10 -9.98 17.24
CA PHE A 103 8.12 -9.68 15.81
C PHE A 103 6.72 -9.73 15.19
N LEU A 104 5.88 -10.70 15.56
CA LEU A 104 4.53 -10.80 15.02
C LEU A 104 3.63 -9.65 15.50
N LYS A 105 3.74 -9.26 16.77
CA LYS A 105 2.98 -8.13 17.35
C LYS A 105 3.40 -6.80 16.73
N LEU A 106 4.71 -6.57 16.63
CA LEU A 106 5.26 -5.36 16.05
C LEU A 106 4.96 -5.27 14.55
N GLU A 107 5.09 -6.36 13.80
CA GLU A 107 4.67 -6.44 12.40
C GLU A 107 3.18 -6.08 12.24
N TYR A 108 2.31 -6.63 13.10
CA TYR A 108 0.88 -6.32 13.07
C TYR A 108 0.57 -4.86 13.39
N PHE A 109 1.31 -4.25 14.33
CA PHE A 109 1.18 -2.82 14.64
C PHE A 109 1.46 -1.95 13.40
N PHE A 110 2.52 -2.24 12.64
CA PHE A 110 2.80 -1.53 11.39
C PHE A 110 1.75 -1.81 10.30
N ASP A 111 1.34 -3.08 10.13
CA ASP A 111 0.31 -3.45 9.16
C ASP A 111 -1.00 -2.73 9.43
N MET A 112 -1.39 -2.56 10.70
CA MET A 112 -2.58 -1.80 11.08
C MET A 112 -2.47 -0.32 10.67
N GLY A 113 -1.33 0.32 10.93
CA GLY A 113 -1.09 1.70 10.52
C GLY A 113 -1.21 1.90 9.01
N ASP A 114 -0.59 1.01 8.23
CA ASP A 114 -0.64 1.05 6.77
C ASP A 114 -2.03 0.66 6.21
N TYR A 115 -2.73 -0.26 6.87
CA TYR A 115 -4.08 -0.68 6.51
C TYR A 115 -5.05 0.51 6.52
N TYR A 116 -5.03 1.31 7.60
CA TYR A 116 -5.88 2.49 7.72
C TYR A 116 -5.41 3.71 6.92
N SER A 117 -4.12 3.75 6.56
CA SER A 117 -3.56 4.87 5.81
C SER A 117 -3.72 4.67 4.30
N TYR A 118 -3.40 3.48 3.80
CA TYR A 118 -3.17 3.24 2.38
C TYR A 118 -4.05 2.12 1.79
N SER A 119 -4.76 1.36 2.63
CA SER A 119 -5.57 0.21 2.18
C SER A 119 -7.02 0.30 2.65
N TYR A 120 -7.66 -0.85 2.90
CA TYR A 120 -9.09 -1.01 3.16
C TYR A 120 -9.62 -0.31 4.42
N GLY A 121 -8.76 0.19 5.30
CA GLY A 121 -9.19 0.96 6.48
C GLY A 121 -9.72 2.37 6.15
N TYR A 122 -9.61 2.82 4.89
CA TYR A 122 -10.30 4.03 4.42
C TYR A 122 -10.85 3.83 3.01
N GLN A 123 -12.17 4.00 2.84
CA GLN A 123 -12.87 3.64 1.59
C GLN A 123 -12.30 4.34 0.34
N LEU A 124 -11.84 5.58 0.46
CA LEU A 124 -11.25 6.32 -0.66
C LEU A 124 -10.05 5.58 -1.27
N ASN A 125 -9.25 4.90 -0.45
CA ASN A 125 -8.04 4.19 -0.87
C ASN A 125 -8.32 3.09 -1.90
N THR A 126 -9.52 2.50 -1.87
CA THR A 126 -9.98 1.48 -2.84
C THR A 126 -10.14 2.04 -4.26
N LYS A 127 -10.06 3.36 -4.44
CA LYS A 127 -10.27 4.03 -5.73
C LYS A 127 -9.11 4.94 -6.15
N LEU A 128 -8.17 5.27 -5.25
CA LEU A 128 -7.12 6.25 -5.53
C LEU A 128 -6.17 5.85 -6.67
N ALA A 129 -6.01 4.55 -6.92
CA ALA A 129 -5.19 4.03 -8.01
C ALA A 129 -5.84 4.15 -9.41
N CYS A 130 -7.04 4.71 -9.50
CA CYS A 130 -7.78 4.82 -10.76
C CYS A 130 -6.97 5.46 -11.91
N PRO A 131 -6.26 6.60 -11.73
CA PRO A 131 -5.49 7.21 -12.81
C PRO A 131 -4.41 6.27 -13.35
N PHE A 132 -3.77 5.49 -12.47
CA PHE A 132 -2.79 4.48 -12.88
C PHE A 132 -3.45 3.39 -13.72
N PHE A 133 -4.56 2.80 -13.26
CA PHE A 133 -5.21 1.72 -14.02
C PHE A 133 -5.82 2.19 -15.34
N THR A 134 -6.27 3.44 -15.40
CA THR A 134 -6.74 4.08 -16.64
C THR A 134 -5.58 4.18 -17.64
N SER A 135 -4.49 4.82 -17.23
CA SER A 135 -3.24 4.96 -18.01
C SER A 135 -2.67 3.60 -18.45
N PHE A 136 -2.72 2.60 -17.57
CA PHE A 136 -2.30 1.22 -17.86
C PHE A 136 -3.15 0.58 -18.96
N VAL A 137 -4.49 0.60 -18.83
CA VAL A 137 -5.40 0.04 -19.83
C VAL A 137 -5.24 0.75 -21.16
N ASP A 138 -5.18 2.08 -21.17
CA ASP A 138 -5.00 2.88 -22.39
C ASP A 138 -3.68 2.56 -23.09
N SER A 139 -2.59 2.39 -22.32
CA SER A 139 -1.27 2.02 -22.85
C SER A 139 -1.30 0.65 -23.51
N VAL A 140 -1.91 -0.35 -22.86
CA VAL A 140 -2.04 -1.71 -23.40
C VAL A 140 -2.92 -1.71 -24.65
N GLU A 141 -4.07 -1.05 -24.63
CA GLU A 141 -4.96 -0.92 -25.79
C GLU A 141 -4.27 -0.20 -26.96
N SER A 142 -3.54 0.88 -26.69
CA SER A 142 -2.77 1.60 -27.72
C SER A 142 -1.74 0.70 -28.39
N TYR A 143 -1.06 -0.16 -27.62
CA TYR A 143 -0.12 -1.13 -28.19
C TYR A 143 -0.83 -2.21 -29.01
N LEU A 144 -1.90 -2.82 -28.46
CA LEU A 144 -2.67 -3.87 -29.13
C LEU A 144 -3.32 -3.39 -30.43
N ASN A 145 -3.74 -2.12 -30.49
CA ASN A 145 -4.33 -1.49 -31.67
C ASN A 145 -3.28 -0.92 -32.64
N GLY A 146 -1.97 -1.11 -32.39
CA GLY A 146 -0.88 -0.64 -33.24
C GLY A 146 -0.65 0.87 -33.23
N GLN A 147 -1.28 1.60 -32.30
CA GLN A 147 -1.14 3.05 -32.12
C GLN A 147 0.13 3.41 -31.34
N SER A 148 0.69 2.47 -30.58
CA SER A 148 1.93 2.62 -29.82
C SER A 148 2.89 1.46 -30.11
N GLN A 149 4.19 1.76 -30.04
CA GLN A 149 5.28 0.76 -30.10
C GLN A 149 5.92 0.51 -28.72
N VAL A 150 5.41 1.18 -27.67
CA VAL A 150 5.93 1.04 -26.30
C VAL A 150 5.52 -0.31 -25.74
N LYS A 151 6.51 -1.18 -25.47
CA LYS A 151 6.29 -2.54 -24.95
C LYS A 151 6.30 -2.64 -23.43
N SER A 152 6.93 -1.66 -22.77
CA SER A 152 7.09 -1.66 -21.32
C SER A 152 7.30 -0.24 -20.81
N THR A 153 6.69 0.05 -19.66
CA THR A 153 6.88 1.29 -18.90
C THR A 153 7.30 0.90 -17.49
N LEU A 154 8.49 1.34 -17.09
CA LEU A 154 9.01 1.08 -15.75
C LEU A 154 8.72 2.30 -14.87
N LYS A 155 8.03 2.08 -13.75
CA LYS A 155 7.68 3.13 -12.80
C LYS A 155 8.31 2.83 -11.44
N PHE A 156 8.97 3.83 -10.86
CA PHE A 156 9.63 3.72 -9.56
C PHE A 156 8.88 4.60 -8.57
N ALA A 157 8.43 3.99 -7.49
CA ALA A 157 7.53 4.64 -6.54
C ALA A 157 7.83 4.17 -5.11
N HIS A 158 6.95 4.49 -4.18
CA HIS A 158 7.07 4.13 -2.77
C HIS A 158 6.21 2.89 -2.44
N ALA A 159 6.37 2.36 -1.23
CA ALA A 159 5.66 1.17 -0.76
C ALA A 159 4.14 1.35 -0.84
N GLU A 160 3.65 2.53 -0.46
CA GLU A 160 2.23 2.83 -0.46
C GLU A 160 1.60 2.80 -1.85
N THR A 161 2.35 3.07 -2.92
CA THR A 161 1.88 2.92 -4.30
C THR A 161 1.45 1.47 -4.57
N ILE A 162 2.29 0.49 -4.20
CA ILE A 162 1.98 -0.93 -4.34
C ILE A 162 0.75 -1.30 -3.52
N ILE A 163 0.62 -0.74 -2.31
CA ILE A 163 -0.55 -0.96 -1.45
C ILE A 163 -1.82 -0.43 -2.11
N PHE A 164 -1.83 0.78 -2.66
CA PHE A 164 -3.01 1.32 -3.36
C PHE A 164 -3.39 0.50 -4.60
N LEU A 165 -2.40 0.09 -5.41
CA LEU A 165 -2.65 -0.72 -6.61
C LEU A 165 -3.31 -2.06 -6.25
N THR A 166 -2.77 -2.74 -5.24
CA THR A 166 -3.30 -4.03 -4.79
C THR A 166 -4.65 -3.89 -4.09
N THR A 167 -4.83 -2.83 -3.31
CA THR A 167 -6.11 -2.50 -2.65
C THR A 167 -7.22 -2.30 -3.68
N MET A 168 -6.99 -1.51 -4.74
CA MET A 168 -7.98 -1.27 -5.79
C MET A 168 -8.33 -2.55 -6.58
N LEU A 169 -7.39 -3.49 -6.70
CA LEU A 169 -7.67 -4.80 -7.30
C LEU A 169 -8.43 -5.76 -6.37
N GLY A 170 -8.66 -5.40 -5.10
CA GLY A 170 -9.30 -6.28 -4.10
C GLY A 170 -8.37 -7.35 -3.52
N LEU A 171 -7.04 -7.17 -3.64
CA LEU A 171 -6.07 -8.13 -3.14
C LEU A 171 -5.78 -7.94 -1.66
N TYR A 172 -5.59 -9.06 -0.96
CA TYR A 172 -5.21 -9.09 0.45
C TYR A 172 -6.24 -8.45 1.41
N GLU A 173 -7.51 -8.35 0.98
CA GLU A 173 -8.61 -7.92 1.85
C GLU A 173 -8.96 -8.99 2.89
N ASP A 174 -8.73 -8.67 4.16
CA ASP A 174 -9.09 -9.50 5.30
C ASP A 174 -10.61 -9.61 5.48
N ASP A 175 -11.05 -10.70 6.10
CA ASP A 175 -12.49 -10.93 6.38
C ASP A 175 -13.02 -9.96 7.46
N TYR A 176 -12.11 -9.38 8.24
CA TYR A 176 -12.37 -8.40 9.30
C TYR A 176 -11.32 -7.30 9.26
N PRO A 177 -11.65 -6.05 9.65
CA PRO A 177 -10.69 -4.97 9.76
C PRO A 177 -9.54 -5.31 10.73
N LEU A 178 -8.35 -4.76 10.47
CA LEU A 178 -7.20 -4.89 11.37
C LEU A 178 -7.39 -3.99 12.59
N GLU A 179 -7.89 -4.56 13.69
CA GLU A 179 -8.15 -3.85 14.95
C GLU A 179 -7.18 -4.25 16.07
N ALA A 180 -7.15 -3.47 17.15
CA ALA A 180 -6.25 -3.68 18.27
C ALA A 180 -6.59 -4.92 19.11
N ASP A 181 -7.87 -5.28 19.19
CA ASP A 181 -8.38 -6.43 19.94
C ASP A 181 -8.56 -7.69 19.09
N THR A 182 -7.96 -7.73 17.90
CA THR A 182 -7.89 -8.90 17.04
C THR A 182 -7.21 -10.08 17.76
N LEU A 183 -7.81 -11.27 17.63
CA LEU A 183 -7.29 -12.48 18.28
C LEU A 183 -5.92 -12.88 17.71
N PRO A 184 -5.01 -13.48 18.51
CA PRO A 184 -3.69 -13.89 18.02
C PRO A 184 -3.70 -14.78 16.77
N GLN A 185 -4.70 -15.67 16.64
CA GLN A 185 -4.87 -16.51 15.45
C GLN A 185 -5.19 -15.68 14.21
N GLN A 186 -6.07 -14.67 14.35
CA GLN A 186 -6.41 -13.76 13.25
C GLN A 186 -5.22 -12.88 12.86
N ILE A 187 -4.46 -12.38 13.85
CA ILE A 187 -3.20 -11.68 13.59
C ILE A 187 -2.26 -12.57 12.76
N ALA A 188 -2.07 -13.83 13.16
CA ALA A 188 -1.17 -14.75 12.45
C ALA A 188 -1.62 -15.05 11.01
N SER A 189 -2.94 -15.20 10.79
CA SER A 189 -3.53 -15.60 9.51
C SER A 189 -3.97 -14.44 8.61
N ARG A 190 -3.77 -13.18 9.01
CA ARG A 190 -4.16 -12.01 8.23
C ARG A 190 -3.59 -12.03 6.82
N LYS A 191 -4.38 -11.54 5.87
CA LYS A 191 -4.02 -11.44 4.45
C LYS A 191 -3.24 -10.16 4.20
N PHE A 192 -3.66 -9.03 4.77
CA PHE A 192 -2.93 -7.76 4.69
C PHE A 192 -1.67 -7.82 5.55
N ARG A 193 -0.52 -7.98 4.89
CA ARG A 193 0.78 -8.08 5.55
C ARG A 193 1.85 -7.36 4.74
N THR A 194 2.24 -6.17 5.19
CA THR A 194 3.14 -5.25 4.47
C THR A 194 4.54 -5.86 4.27
N SER A 195 5.03 -6.65 5.22
CA SER A 195 6.31 -7.38 5.10
C SER A 195 6.37 -8.35 3.90
N ARG A 196 5.20 -8.81 3.42
CA ARG A 196 5.08 -9.69 2.23
C ARG A 196 4.63 -8.94 0.98
N LEU A 197 3.89 -7.85 1.17
CA LEU A 197 3.29 -7.06 0.11
C LEU A 197 4.25 -6.00 -0.42
N ALA A 198 4.81 -5.17 0.46
CA ALA A 198 5.66 -4.04 0.14
C ALA A 198 6.97 -4.01 0.97
N PRO A 199 7.77 -5.10 1.01
CA PRO A 199 9.12 -5.03 1.58
C PRO A 199 10.03 -4.07 0.80
N PHE A 200 11.25 -3.83 1.30
CA PHE A 200 12.26 -3.15 0.49
C PHE A 200 12.44 -3.86 -0.85
N THR A 201 12.57 -3.08 -1.94
CA THR A 201 12.67 -3.58 -3.32
C THR A 201 11.44 -4.32 -3.85
N ALA A 202 10.29 -4.19 -3.17
CA ALA A 202 9.03 -4.74 -3.66
C ALA A 202 8.69 -4.22 -5.06
N ASN A 203 8.01 -5.08 -5.82
CA ASN A 203 7.60 -4.79 -7.18
C ASN A 203 6.21 -5.38 -7.46
N ILE A 204 5.51 -4.71 -8.36
CA ILE A 204 4.27 -5.19 -8.95
C ILE A 204 4.37 -4.94 -10.45
N TYR A 205 4.04 -5.95 -11.24
CA TYR A 205 4.03 -5.81 -12.68
C TYR A 205 2.95 -6.68 -13.32
N PHE A 206 2.52 -6.24 -14.49
CA PHE A 206 1.49 -6.89 -15.27
C PHE A 206 2.10 -7.35 -16.60
N GLU A 207 1.99 -8.63 -16.89
CA GLU A 207 2.44 -9.20 -18.15
C GLU A 207 1.24 -9.36 -19.08
N ILE A 208 1.33 -8.81 -20.30
CA ILE A 208 0.32 -8.96 -21.34
C ILE A 208 0.79 -9.99 -22.35
N TYR A 209 0.00 -11.06 -22.51
CA TYR A 209 0.24 -12.13 -23.47
C TYR A 209 -0.67 -11.94 -24.67
N ASN A 210 -0.09 -11.96 -25.87
CA ASN A 210 -0.82 -12.02 -27.14
C ASN A 210 -0.55 -13.38 -27.79
N CYS A 211 -1.44 -14.33 -27.54
CA CYS A 211 -1.28 -15.73 -27.95
C CYS A 211 -1.73 -15.94 -29.41
N SER A 212 -1.01 -16.75 -30.18
CA SER A 212 -1.39 -17.10 -31.56
C SER A 212 -2.63 -17.99 -31.63
N THR A 213 -2.92 -18.72 -30.55
CA THR A 213 -4.08 -19.60 -30.41
C THR A 213 -4.81 -19.27 -29.11
N LYS A 214 -6.09 -19.65 -29.04
CA LYS A 214 -6.85 -19.55 -27.79
C LYS A 214 -6.19 -20.36 -26.67
N TYR A 215 -6.48 -19.96 -25.44
CA TYR A 215 -5.96 -20.63 -24.25
C TYR A 215 -6.47 -22.08 -24.21
N SER A 216 -5.55 -23.03 -24.12
CA SER A 216 -5.85 -24.47 -24.25
C SER A 216 -6.65 -25.02 -23.07
N ILE A 217 -6.46 -24.45 -21.88
CA ILE A 217 -7.12 -24.89 -20.64
C ILE A 217 -8.59 -24.43 -20.60
N ASP A 218 -8.88 -23.24 -21.14
CA ASP A 218 -10.24 -22.71 -21.22
C ASP A 218 -10.46 -22.01 -22.58
N PRO A 219 -11.12 -22.67 -23.55
CA PRO A 219 -11.36 -22.14 -24.89
C PRO A 219 -12.29 -20.90 -24.93
N THR A 220 -12.96 -20.59 -23.82
CA THR A 220 -13.72 -19.34 -23.69
C THR A 220 -12.80 -18.13 -23.55
N PHE A 221 -11.56 -18.35 -23.11
CA PHE A 221 -10.57 -17.30 -23.01
C PHE A 221 -10.13 -16.90 -24.41
N GLY A 222 -10.02 -15.59 -24.63
CA GLY A 222 -9.49 -15.03 -25.87
C GLY A 222 -8.00 -15.31 -26.03
N THR A 223 -7.38 -14.62 -26.99
CA THR A 223 -5.94 -14.69 -27.25
C THR A 223 -5.13 -13.71 -26.41
N ILE A 224 -5.78 -12.67 -25.87
CA ILE A 224 -5.12 -11.65 -25.04
C ILE A 224 -5.37 -11.95 -23.57
N LEU A 225 -4.30 -12.20 -22.82
CA LEU A 225 -4.33 -12.54 -21.40
C LEU A 225 -3.44 -11.57 -20.62
N ILE A 226 -3.77 -11.37 -19.35
CA ILE A 226 -2.97 -10.63 -18.39
C ILE A 226 -2.59 -11.54 -17.21
N GLN A 227 -1.35 -11.42 -16.75
CA GLN A 227 -0.89 -12.02 -15.50
C GLN A 227 -0.39 -10.93 -14.57
N LEU A 228 -0.84 -10.96 -13.32
CA LEU A 228 -0.32 -10.11 -12.26
C LEU A 228 0.80 -10.83 -11.52
N MET A 229 1.89 -10.11 -11.30
CA MET A 229 3.03 -10.54 -10.50
C MET A 229 3.21 -9.56 -9.34
N VAL A 230 3.20 -10.07 -8.10
CA VAL A 230 3.50 -9.29 -6.89
C VAL A 230 4.73 -9.92 -6.25
N ASN A 231 5.82 -9.15 -6.14
CA ASN A 231 7.12 -9.64 -5.69
C ASN A 231 7.52 -10.93 -6.44
N GLU A 232 7.49 -10.85 -7.77
CA GLU A 232 7.84 -11.92 -8.72
C GLU A 232 7.02 -13.22 -8.56
N LYS A 233 5.90 -13.17 -7.84
CA LYS A 233 5.01 -14.31 -7.66
C LYS A 233 3.71 -14.13 -8.44
N PRO A 234 3.32 -15.11 -9.27
CA PRO A 234 2.02 -15.14 -9.89
C PRO A 234 0.91 -14.98 -8.86
N THR A 235 0.09 -13.94 -9.03
CA THR A 235 -0.98 -13.59 -8.11
C THR A 235 -2.31 -13.59 -8.86
N VAL A 236 -3.28 -14.36 -8.36
CA VAL A 236 -4.61 -14.42 -8.96
C VAL A 236 -5.34 -13.11 -8.66
N ILE A 237 -5.70 -12.38 -9.71
CA ILE A 237 -6.53 -11.18 -9.60
C ILE A 237 -7.92 -11.61 -9.12
N PRO A 238 -8.51 -10.99 -8.10
CA PRO A 238 -9.85 -11.32 -7.63
C PRO A 238 -10.86 -11.29 -8.78
N LYS A 239 -11.78 -12.27 -8.80
CA LYS A 239 -12.74 -12.55 -9.88
C LYS A 239 -12.15 -13.16 -11.16
N CYS A 240 -10.83 -13.32 -11.28
CA CYS A 240 -10.24 -14.22 -12.28
C CYS A 240 -10.18 -15.65 -11.71
N ILE A 241 -10.34 -16.66 -12.58
CA ILE A 241 -10.33 -18.09 -12.18
C ILE A 241 -8.89 -18.59 -12.01
N TYR A 242 -7.98 -18.14 -12.89
CA TYR A 242 -6.59 -18.57 -12.96
C TYR A 242 -5.64 -17.36 -12.93
N THR A 243 -4.34 -17.63 -12.80
CA THR A 243 -3.29 -16.60 -12.87
C THR A 243 -3.25 -15.86 -14.21
N TYR A 244 -3.57 -16.56 -15.30
CA TYR A 244 -3.82 -15.95 -16.60
C TYR A 244 -5.28 -15.54 -16.68
N CYS A 245 -5.54 -14.23 -16.69
CA CYS A 245 -6.88 -13.68 -16.77
C CYS A 245 -7.15 -13.14 -18.18
N PRO A 246 -8.33 -13.39 -18.78
CA PRO A 246 -8.67 -12.76 -20.05
C PRO A 246 -8.63 -11.23 -19.93
N TRP A 247 -8.03 -10.55 -20.91
CA TRP A 247 -7.89 -9.09 -20.87
C TRP A 247 -9.23 -8.36 -20.73
N ASN A 248 -10.28 -8.83 -21.43
CA ASN A 248 -11.61 -8.26 -21.29
C ASN A 248 -12.23 -8.49 -19.90
N THR A 249 -11.97 -9.64 -19.27
CA THR A 249 -12.39 -9.90 -17.89
C THR A 249 -11.69 -8.95 -16.94
N PHE A 250 -10.38 -8.73 -17.11
CA PHE A 250 -9.65 -7.76 -16.30
C PHE A 250 -10.22 -6.33 -16.42
N LYS A 251 -10.51 -5.86 -17.64
CA LYS A 251 -11.18 -4.57 -17.84
C LYS A 251 -12.57 -4.51 -17.19
N GLN A 252 -13.34 -5.60 -17.21
CA GLN A 252 -14.63 -5.69 -16.50
C GLN A 252 -14.48 -5.67 -14.98
N ILE A 253 -13.41 -6.26 -14.44
CA ILE A 253 -13.09 -6.22 -13.00
C ILE A 253 -12.83 -4.79 -12.55
N LEU A 254 -12.09 -4.03 -13.35
CA LEU A 254 -11.87 -2.60 -13.14
C LEU A 254 -13.17 -1.80 -13.31
N GLY A 255 -14.00 -2.15 -14.30
CA GLY A 255 -15.33 -1.57 -14.50
C GLY A 255 -15.31 -0.05 -14.58
N ASP A 256 -16.23 0.61 -13.87
CA ASP A 256 -16.31 2.08 -13.79
C ASP A 256 -15.25 2.69 -12.85
N ALA A 257 -14.37 1.87 -12.27
CA ALA A 257 -13.28 2.36 -11.41
C ALA A 257 -12.08 2.88 -12.23
N ILE A 258 -12.04 2.66 -13.55
CA ILE A 258 -11.16 3.36 -14.49
C ILE A 258 -11.90 4.51 -15.18
N ASN A 259 -11.17 5.48 -15.74
CA ASN A 259 -11.70 6.73 -16.29
C ASN A 259 -12.43 7.61 -15.25
N CYS A 260 -12.03 7.52 -13.98
CA CYS A 260 -12.62 8.35 -12.92
C CYS A 260 -12.25 9.83 -13.06
N ASP A 261 -13.12 10.69 -12.52
CA ASP A 261 -12.79 12.08 -12.21
C ASP A 261 -12.03 12.13 -10.87
N PHE A 262 -10.71 12.02 -10.96
CA PHE A 262 -9.83 12.05 -9.78
C PHE A 262 -9.97 13.35 -8.99
N ASP A 263 -10.14 14.48 -9.69
CA ASP A 263 -10.27 15.77 -9.03
C ASP A 263 -11.57 15.84 -8.25
N ASP A 264 -12.69 15.38 -8.82
CA ASP A 264 -13.96 15.29 -8.12
C ASP A 264 -13.90 14.36 -6.90
N MET A 265 -13.32 13.18 -7.05
CA MET A 265 -13.12 12.25 -5.94
C MET A 265 -12.28 12.82 -4.80
N CYS A 266 -11.34 13.70 -5.12
CA CYS A 266 -10.40 14.29 -4.17
C CYS A 266 -10.78 15.72 -3.74
N LYS A 267 -11.95 16.23 -4.13
CA LYS A 267 -12.47 17.51 -3.65
C LYS A 267 -12.76 17.44 -2.15
N LEU A 268 -12.35 18.50 -1.44
CA LEU A 268 -12.79 18.73 -0.08
C LEU A 268 -14.29 19.02 -0.09
N ILE A 269 -15.08 18.22 0.62
CA ILE A 269 -16.49 18.54 0.83
C ILE A 269 -16.53 19.69 1.84
N PRO A 270 -17.14 20.84 1.53
CA PRO A 270 -17.30 21.90 2.51
C PRO A 270 -18.18 21.38 3.64
N THR A 271 -17.60 21.13 4.81
CA THR A 271 -18.38 20.87 6.02
C THR A 271 -19.18 22.14 6.32
N LYS A 272 -20.50 22.01 6.53
CA LYS A 272 -21.40 23.08 7.00
C LYS A 272 -21.02 23.70 8.36
N PHE A 273 -19.84 23.37 8.90
CA PHE A 273 -19.30 23.85 10.17
C PHE A 273 -18.17 24.89 10.03
N SER A 274 -17.94 25.44 8.83
CA SER A 274 -16.95 26.50 8.61
C SER A 274 -17.54 27.92 8.69
N LEU A 275 -18.54 28.14 9.55
CA LEU A 275 -18.88 29.45 10.08
C LEU A 275 -18.51 29.39 11.56
N PHE A 276 -17.69 30.34 12.04
CA PHE A 276 -17.09 30.41 13.38
C PHE A 276 -15.70 29.75 13.57
N VAL A 277 -14.72 30.15 12.75
CA VAL A 277 -13.40 30.47 13.30
C VAL A 277 -13.01 31.82 12.71
N GLN A 278 -13.18 32.88 13.50
CA GLN A 278 -12.59 34.17 13.18
C GLN A 278 -11.08 34.02 13.23
N HIS A 279 -10.41 34.44 12.15
CA HIS A 279 -8.97 34.61 12.11
C HIS A 279 -8.51 35.56 13.22
N TYR A 280 -7.66 35.05 14.10
CA TYR A 280 -6.65 35.82 14.82
C TYR A 280 -5.39 34.95 14.82
N ASP A 281 -4.45 35.26 13.94
CA ASP A 281 -3.13 35.74 14.39
C ASP A 281 -2.27 36.06 13.17
N ASP A 282 -2.01 37.37 13.00
CA ASP A 282 -0.85 37.87 12.30
C ASP A 282 0.36 37.66 13.21
N THR A 283 1.33 36.85 12.81
CA THR A 283 2.71 37.04 13.28
C THR A 283 3.72 36.53 12.26
N ILE A 284 4.30 37.49 11.55
CA ILE A 284 5.53 37.38 10.79
C ILE A 284 6.68 37.32 11.79
N TYR A 285 7.53 36.31 11.70
CA TYR A 285 8.87 36.34 12.30
C TYR A 285 9.90 36.58 11.20
N PHE A 286 10.75 37.58 11.44
CA PHE A 286 11.91 37.96 10.64
C PHE A 286 12.97 36.86 10.60
#